data_AF-A0A9N9IY08-F1
#
_entry.id   AF-A0A9N9IY08-F1
#
_cell.length_a   1.000
_cell.length_b   1.000
_cell.length_c   1.000
_cell.angle_alpha   90.00
_cell.angle_beta   90.00
_cell.angle_gamma   90.00
#
_symmetry.space_group_name_H-M   'P 1'
#
loop_
_entity.id
_entity.type
_entity.pdbx_description
1 polymer ?
#
loop_
_entity_poly.entity_id
_entity_poly.type
_entity_poly.pdbx_seq_one_letter_code
_entity_poly.pdbx_strand_id
1 'polypeptide(L)'
;DKFVPLPHRPSNYKLSYDIDPHNMTVVPEEYPSKDGFENNRQLNAIARAILLDASLVHLWKEIGYTEICDDTNDLVMSGALLILFPPSSPSGWFFPTPENVTNRLTKLIELGFKLTDKTIVDTLQMYENQLDDYGNIFWNVFTTIRSGESSVSF
;
A
#
# COMPACT_ATOMS: atom_id res chain seq x y z
N ASP A 1 -8.98 23.88 -15.87
CA ASP A 1 -8.15 23.76 -14.64
C ASP A 1 -7.71 22.32 -14.45
N LYS A 2 -6.45 22.08 -14.11
CA LYS A 2 -5.94 20.74 -13.73
C LYS A 2 -6.06 20.59 -12.22
N PHE A 3 -6.42 19.40 -11.75
CA PHE A 3 -6.39 19.10 -10.32
C PHE A 3 -4.95 19.22 -9.81
N VAL A 4 -4.78 19.85 -8.64
CA VAL A 4 -3.50 19.95 -7.93
C VAL A 4 -3.72 19.36 -6.54
N PRO A 5 -3.16 18.18 -6.23
CA PRO A 5 -3.28 17.58 -4.90
C PRO A 5 -2.60 18.43 -3.84
N LEU A 6 -3.01 18.26 -2.58
CA LEU A 6 -2.21 18.76 -1.47
C LEU A 6 -0.91 17.94 -1.36
N PRO A 7 0.20 18.56 -0.94
CA PRO A 7 1.45 17.83 -0.78
C PRO A 7 1.34 16.76 0.30
N HIS A 8 2.09 15.67 0.11
CA HIS A 8 2.23 14.62 1.11
C HIS A 8 2.83 15.13 2.41
N ARG A 9 2.28 14.67 3.54
CA ARG A 9 2.85 15.00 4.85
C ARG A 9 4.22 14.31 5.00
N PRO A 10 5.30 15.07 5.31
CA PRO A 10 6.61 14.47 5.55
C PRO A 10 6.59 13.48 6.71
N SER A 11 7.33 12.37 6.61
CA SER A 11 7.37 11.32 7.64
C SER A 11 7.98 11.76 8.98
N ASN A 12 8.72 12.88 9.01
CA ASN A 12 9.23 13.52 10.22
C ASN A 12 8.25 14.58 10.80
N TYR A 13 7.13 14.83 10.13
CA TYR A 13 6.12 15.78 10.58
C TYR A 13 5.29 15.14 11.68
N LYS A 14 5.71 15.34 12.94
CA LYS A 14 4.86 15.04 14.08
C LYS A 14 3.65 15.97 14.01
N LEU A 15 2.48 15.38 13.79
CA LEU A 15 1.21 15.99 14.20
C LEU A 15 1.42 16.46 15.64
N SER A 16 1.49 17.77 15.86
CA SER A 16 1.47 18.35 17.20
C SER A 16 0.04 18.24 17.72
N TYR A 17 -0.44 17.02 17.89
CA TYR A 17 -1.66 16.75 18.59
C TYR A 17 -1.24 16.09 19.90
N ASP A 18 -1.69 16.72 20.97
CA ASP A 18 -1.51 16.33 22.36
C ASP A 18 -1.65 14.81 22.55
N ILE A 19 -0.53 14.09 22.50
CA ILE A 19 -0.48 12.71 22.98
C ILE A 19 -0.40 12.82 24.49
N ASP A 20 -1.55 12.91 25.14
CA ASP A 20 -1.66 12.45 26.52
C ASP A 20 -1.44 10.93 26.48
N PRO A 21 -0.33 10.40 27.05
CA PRO A 21 -0.03 8.97 27.03
C PRO A 21 -1.08 8.12 27.77
N HIS A 22 -2.06 8.75 28.43
CA HIS A 22 -3.15 8.09 29.15
C HIS A 22 -4.50 8.10 28.42
N ASN A 23 -4.64 8.78 27.28
CA ASN A 23 -5.91 8.83 26.55
C ASN A 23 -5.69 8.53 25.07
N MET A 24 -5.88 7.25 24.69
CA MET A 24 -5.72 6.74 23.32
C MET A 24 -6.91 7.15 22.42
N THR A 25 -7.40 8.38 22.53
CA THR A 25 -8.39 8.93 21.61
C THR A 25 -7.64 9.53 20.43
N VAL A 26 -7.51 8.75 19.35
CA VAL A 26 -7.11 9.27 18.04
C VAL A 26 -8.13 10.33 17.66
N VAL A 27 -7.78 11.61 17.80
CA VAL A 27 -8.63 12.70 17.32
C VAL A 27 -8.79 12.51 15.81
N PRO A 28 -10.03 12.37 15.29
CA PRO A 28 -10.23 12.19 13.86
C PRO A 28 -9.62 13.38 13.10
N GLU A 29 -8.75 13.09 12.15
CA GLU A 29 -8.15 14.11 11.29
C GLU A 29 -9.27 14.82 10.50
N GLU A 30 -9.43 16.14 10.71
CA GLU A 30 -10.43 16.96 10.00
C GLU A 30 -10.12 17.03 8.50
N TYR A 31 -11.18 17.18 7.68
CA TYR A 31 -11.07 17.36 6.23
C TYR A 31 -11.75 18.66 5.76
N PRO A 32 -11.08 19.50 4.94
CA PRO A 32 -9.66 19.43 4.58
C PRO A 32 -8.76 19.57 5.81
N SER A 33 -7.53 19.07 5.71
CA SER A 33 -6.54 19.30 6.75
C SER A 33 -6.26 20.81 6.89
N LYS A 34 -5.94 21.26 8.10
CA LYS A 34 -5.63 22.68 8.38
C LYS A 34 -4.16 23.03 8.18
N ASP A 35 -3.30 22.02 8.06
CA ASP A 35 -1.84 22.17 7.95
C ASP A 35 -1.35 22.28 6.50
N GLY A 36 -2.26 22.17 5.53
CA GLY A 36 -1.95 22.29 4.10
C GLY A 36 -1.35 21.03 3.48
N PHE A 37 -1.37 19.89 4.18
CA PHE A 37 -0.91 18.59 3.66
C PHE A 37 -2.09 17.66 3.39
N GLU A 38 -1.92 16.65 2.54
CA GLU A 38 -3.00 15.70 2.31
C GLU A 38 -3.39 14.93 3.60
N ASN A 39 -4.67 14.60 3.72
CA ASN A 39 -5.21 13.91 4.88
C ASN A 39 -4.95 12.40 4.77
N ASN A 40 -4.30 11.81 5.78
CA ASN A 40 -3.90 10.39 5.76
C ASN A 40 -5.10 9.46 5.69
N ARG A 41 -6.23 9.82 6.31
CA ARG A 41 -7.47 9.04 6.22
C ARG A 41 -8.05 9.04 4.80
N GLN A 42 -7.93 10.14 4.07
CA GLN A 42 -8.35 10.21 2.67
C GLN A 42 -7.43 9.41 1.76
N LEU A 43 -6.11 9.49 1.94
CA LEU A 43 -5.15 8.64 1.20
C LEU A 43 -5.44 7.15 1.41
N ASN A 44 -5.78 6.74 2.64
CA ASN A 44 -6.21 5.38 2.92
C ASN A 44 -7.52 5.01 2.19
N ALA A 45 -8.50 5.92 2.14
CA ALA A 45 -9.73 5.68 1.40
C ALA A 45 -9.46 5.53 -0.11
N ILE A 46 -8.60 6.37 -0.68
CA ILE A 46 -8.21 6.32 -2.09
C ILE A 46 -7.43 5.02 -2.39
N ALA A 47 -6.45 4.65 -1.56
CA ALA A 47 -5.71 3.40 -1.73
C ALA A 47 -6.63 2.17 -1.72
N ARG A 48 -7.62 2.14 -0.82
CA ARG A 48 -8.64 1.08 -0.80
C ARG A 48 -9.51 1.08 -2.05
N ALA A 49 -9.89 2.25 -2.57
CA ALA A 49 -10.63 2.35 -3.82
C ALA A 49 -9.81 1.80 -5.00
N ILE A 50 -8.52 2.14 -5.09
CA ILE A 50 -7.59 1.62 -6.11
C ILE A 50 -7.46 0.09 -6.01
N LEU A 51 -7.42 -0.46 -4.79
CA LEU A 51 -7.34 -1.91 -4.59
C LEU A 51 -8.61 -2.66 -5.04
N LEU A 52 -9.76 -1.99 -5.05
CA LEU A 52 -11.04 -2.49 -5.56
C LEU A 52 -11.16 -2.32 -7.08
N ASP A 53 -10.73 -1.17 -7.60
CA ASP A 53 -10.73 -0.86 -9.03
C ASP A 53 -9.46 -0.09 -9.41
N ALA A 54 -8.51 -0.82 -10.00
CA ALA A 54 -7.22 -0.29 -10.39
C ALA A 54 -7.30 0.72 -11.54
N SER A 55 -8.39 0.72 -12.31
CA SER A 55 -8.58 1.67 -13.43
C SER A 55 -8.70 3.11 -12.96
N LEU A 56 -9.08 3.32 -11.68
CA LEU A 56 -9.14 4.63 -11.05
C LEU A 56 -7.82 5.40 -11.15
N VAL A 57 -6.67 4.71 -11.16
CA VAL A 57 -5.36 5.33 -11.32
C VAL A 57 -5.28 6.14 -12.62
N HIS A 58 -5.84 5.62 -13.72
CA HIS A 58 -5.85 6.34 -14.99
C HIS A 58 -6.73 7.58 -14.92
N LEU A 59 -7.93 7.48 -14.31
CA LEU A 59 -8.83 8.60 -14.13
C LEU A 59 -8.17 9.73 -13.31
N TRP A 60 -7.50 9.39 -12.21
CA TRP A 60 -6.77 10.37 -11.39
C TRP A 60 -5.67 11.09 -12.18
N LYS A 61 -4.91 10.34 -13.00
CA LYS A 61 -3.89 10.91 -13.87
C LYS A 61 -4.47 11.82 -14.95
N GLU A 62 -5.62 11.44 -15.53
CA GLU A 62 -6.33 12.24 -16.54
C GLU A 62 -6.79 13.59 -16.02
N ILE A 63 -7.27 13.66 -14.77
CA ILE A 63 -7.69 14.94 -14.16
C ILE A 63 -6.51 15.78 -13.64
N GLY A 64 -5.28 15.26 -13.71
CA GLY A 64 -4.04 15.98 -13.42
C GLY A 64 -3.29 15.50 -12.19
N TYR A 65 -3.79 14.51 -11.44
CA TYR A 65 -3.10 13.94 -10.29
C TYR A 65 -2.06 12.90 -10.73
N THR A 66 -0.93 13.35 -11.28
CA THR A 66 0.09 12.45 -11.86
C THR A 66 0.87 11.65 -10.81
N GLU A 67 1.00 12.18 -9.59
CA GLU A 67 1.78 11.59 -8.49
C GLU A 67 1.00 10.58 -7.64
N ILE A 68 -0.27 10.30 -7.99
CA ILE A 68 -1.15 9.42 -7.20
C ILE A 68 -0.54 8.06 -6.84
N CYS A 69 0.27 7.49 -7.74
CA CYS A 69 0.92 6.21 -7.49
C CYS A 69 2.02 6.32 -6.43
N ASP A 70 2.82 7.39 -6.46
CA ASP A 70 3.89 7.60 -5.49
C ASP A 70 3.28 7.93 -4.11
N ASP A 71 2.25 8.78 -4.11
CA ASP A 71 1.51 9.20 -2.94
C ASP A 71 0.83 8.03 -2.23
N THR A 72 0.17 7.14 -2.97
CA THR A 72 -0.53 5.99 -2.38
C THR A 72 0.30 4.71 -2.36
N ASN A 73 1.59 4.76 -2.73
CA ASN A 73 2.40 3.56 -3.00
C ASN A 73 2.38 2.53 -1.87
N ASP A 74 2.79 2.96 -0.67
CA ASP A 74 2.94 2.05 0.45
C ASP A 74 1.58 1.49 0.90
N LEU A 75 0.54 2.32 0.88
CA LEU A 75 -0.82 1.91 1.24
C LEU A 75 -1.39 0.88 0.26
N VAL A 76 -1.18 1.09 -1.04
CA VAL A 76 -1.65 0.18 -2.09
C VAL A 76 -0.85 -1.11 -2.09
N MET A 77 0.48 -1.05 -2.02
CA MET A 77 1.32 -2.24 -2.07
C MET A 77 1.15 -3.11 -0.82
N SER A 78 1.20 -2.53 0.38
CA SER A 78 0.94 -3.27 1.63
C SER A 78 -0.51 -3.75 1.70
N GLY A 79 -1.47 -2.94 1.25
CA GLY A 79 -2.88 -3.35 1.21
C GLY A 79 -3.15 -4.52 0.26
N ALA A 80 -2.46 -4.58 -0.89
CA ALA A 80 -2.54 -5.72 -1.80
C ALA A 80 -2.05 -7.02 -1.15
N LEU A 81 -0.95 -6.96 -0.41
CA LEU A 81 -0.42 -8.09 0.34
C LEU A 81 -1.36 -8.49 1.49
N LEU A 82 -1.92 -7.52 2.21
CA LEU A 82 -2.88 -7.77 3.30
C LEU A 82 -4.16 -8.46 2.82
N ILE A 83 -4.63 -8.14 1.61
CA ILE A 83 -5.79 -8.83 1.01
C ILE A 83 -5.47 -10.30 0.71
N LEU A 84 -4.24 -10.59 0.25
CA LEU A 84 -3.81 -11.95 -0.07
C LEU A 84 -3.51 -12.77 1.19
N PHE A 85 -2.98 -12.14 2.22
CA PHE A 85 -2.55 -12.75 3.48
C PHE A 85 -3.31 -12.13 4.68
N PRO A 86 -4.63 -12.34 4.79
CA PRO A 86 -5.39 -11.75 5.88
C PRO A 86 -4.90 -12.26 7.26
N PRO A 87 -4.84 -11.41 8.30
CA PRO A 87 -4.41 -11.81 9.65
C PRO A 87 -5.27 -12.93 10.25
N SER A 88 -6.53 -13.02 9.82
CA SER A 88 -7.44 -14.11 10.11
C SER A 88 -8.03 -14.61 8.80
N SER A 89 -7.82 -15.88 8.47
CA SER A 89 -8.36 -16.50 7.25
C SER A 89 -9.90 -16.49 7.26
N PRO A 90 -10.57 -15.66 6.44
CA PRO A 90 -12.02 -15.69 6.36
C PRO A 90 -12.49 -16.98 5.69
N SER A 91 -13.79 -17.31 5.85
CA SER A 91 -14.39 -18.45 5.16
C SER A 91 -14.22 -18.31 3.65
N GLY A 92 -13.71 -19.36 2.99
CA GLY A 92 -13.46 -19.36 1.55
C GLY A 92 -12.14 -18.71 1.11
N TRP A 93 -11.30 -18.26 2.04
CA TRP A 93 -9.93 -17.86 1.71
C TRP A 93 -9.11 -19.06 1.25
N PHE A 94 -8.42 -18.89 0.13
CA PHE A 94 -7.45 -19.83 -0.37
C PHE A 94 -6.04 -19.28 -0.12
N PHE A 95 -5.15 -20.17 0.26
CA PHE A 95 -3.75 -19.81 0.45
C PHE A 95 -3.14 -19.37 -0.89
N PRO A 96 -2.57 -18.15 -0.99
CA PRO A 96 -2.07 -17.64 -2.26
C PRO A 96 -0.78 -18.36 -2.68
N THR A 97 -0.66 -18.66 -3.97
CA THR A 97 0.60 -19.16 -4.55
C THR A 97 1.55 -18.00 -4.87
N PRO A 98 2.88 -18.24 -5.00
CA PRO A 98 3.81 -17.21 -5.48
C PRO A 98 3.34 -16.55 -6.78
N GLU A 99 2.80 -17.32 -7.72
CA GLU A 99 2.26 -16.79 -8.98
C GLU A 99 1.07 -15.84 -8.74
N ASN A 100 0.15 -16.16 -7.82
CA ASN A 100 -0.96 -15.27 -7.50
C ASN A 100 -0.47 -13.93 -6.96
N VAL A 101 0.52 -13.94 -6.07
CA VAL A 101 1.10 -12.73 -5.48
C VAL A 101 1.87 -11.93 -6.54
N THR A 102 2.74 -12.58 -7.33
CA THR A 102 3.48 -11.93 -8.42
C THR A 102 2.53 -11.27 -9.42
N ASN A 103 1.51 -11.98 -9.90
CA ASN A 103 0.53 -11.44 -10.83
C ASN A 103 -0.22 -10.22 -10.25
N ARG A 104 -0.55 -10.24 -8.96
CA ARG A 104 -1.21 -9.09 -8.30
C ARG A 104 -0.28 -7.89 -8.22
N LEU A 105 0.97 -8.07 -7.81
CA LEU A 105 1.92 -6.98 -7.65
C LEU A 105 2.39 -6.42 -9.00
N THR A 106 2.64 -7.27 -10.00
CA THR A 106 3.03 -6.83 -11.36
C THR A 106 1.97 -5.93 -11.98
N LYS A 107 0.68 -6.26 -11.85
CA LYS A 107 -0.42 -5.40 -12.33
C LYS A 107 -0.41 -4.01 -11.70
N LEU A 108 -0.04 -3.89 -10.42
CA LEU A 108 0.11 -2.59 -9.76
C LEU A 108 1.35 -1.87 -10.27
N ILE A 109 2.46 -2.59 -10.44
CA ILE A 109 3.70 -2.02 -10.96
C ILE A 109 3.52 -1.46 -12.38
N GLU A 110 2.76 -2.14 -13.24
CA GLU A 110 2.39 -1.67 -14.58
C GLU A 110 1.63 -0.33 -14.55
N LEU A 111 0.90 -0.04 -13.47
CA LEU A 111 0.21 1.24 -13.27
C LEU A 111 1.12 2.36 -12.73
N GLY A 112 2.35 2.01 -12.33
CA GLY A 112 3.36 2.93 -11.81
C GLY A 112 3.62 2.80 -10.30
N PHE A 113 3.03 1.81 -9.62
CA PHE A 113 3.42 1.50 -8.24
C PHE A 113 4.79 0.81 -8.19
N LYS A 114 5.41 0.76 -7.01
CA LYS A 114 6.76 0.25 -6.81
C LYS A 114 6.82 -0.61 -5.56
N LEU A 115 7.40 -1.80 -5.69
CA LEU A 115 7.80 -2.61 -4.54
C LEU A 115 9.08 -2.02 -3.94
N THR A 116 8.93 -1.14 -2.96
CA THR A 116 10.06 -0.46 -2.31
C THR A 116 10.64 -1.31 -1.18
N ASP A 117 11.89 -1.02 -0.79
CA ASP A 117 12.51 -1.66 0.37
C ASP A 117 11.70 -1.43 1.65
N LYS A 118 11.09 -0.25 1.79
CA LYS A 118 10.19 0.06 2.88
C LYS A 118 8.99 -0.89 2.91
N THR A 119 8.29 -1.06 1.78
CA THR A 119 7.15 -1.99 1.69
C THR A 119 7.57 -3.43 2.02
N ILE A 120 8.74 -3.86 1.54
CA ILE A 120 9.27 -5.20 1.83
C ILE A 120 9.51 -5.37 3.34
N VAL A 121 10.24 -4.44 3.96
CA VAL A 121 10.55 -4.48 5.39
C VAL A 121 9.28 -4.44 6.24
N ASP A 122 8.38 -3.50 5.95
CA ASP A 122 7.11 -3.35 6.67
C ASP A 122 6.26 -4.64 6.56
N THR A 123 6.26 -5.28 5.39
CA THR A 123 5.55 -6.56 5.20
C THR A 123 6.16 -7.68 6.02
N LEU A 124 7.48 -7.85 5.99
CA LEU A 124 8.18 -8.89 6.75
C LEU A 124 7.97 -8.70 8.26
N GLN A 125 7.97 -7.46 8.74
CA GLN A 125 7.64 -7.12 10.13
C GLN A 125 6.19 -7.45 10.47
N MET A 126 5.24 -7.09 9.59
CA MET A 126 3.81 -7.35 9.82
C MET A 126 3.50 -8.85 9.94
N TYR A 127 4.21 -9.70 9.21
CA TYR A 127 4.04 -11.15 9.22
C TYR A 127 5.15 -11.89 9.96
N GLU A 128 5.91 -11.23 10.84
CA GLU A 128 7.09 -11.81 11.51
C GLU A 128 6.78 -13.19 12.13
N ASN A 129 5.65 -13.29 12.83
CA ASN A 129 5.21 -14.52 13.51
C ASN A 129 4.67 -15.61 12.56
N GLN A 130 4.50 -15.30 11.27
CA GLN A 130 3.96 -16.18 10.24
C GLN A 130 4.96 -16.39 9.09
N LEU A 131 6.22 -15.98 9.26
CA LEU A 131 7.25 -16.14 8.23
C LEU A 131 7.59 -17.62 7.96
N ASP A 132 7.36 -18.52 8.91
CA ASP A 132 7.50 -19.96 8.65
C ASP A 132 6.50 -20.44 7.58
N ASP A 133 5.31 -19.85 7.53
CA ASP A 133 4.27 -20.19 6.56
C ASP A 133 4.42 -19.41 5.24
N TYR A 134 4.74 -18.10 5.32
CA TYR A 134 4.69 -17.19 4.17
C TYR A 134 6.06 -16.78 3.63
N GLY A 135 7.14 -16.95 4.41
CA GLY A 135 8.45 -16.38 4.12
C GLY A 135 9.04 -16.81 2.79
N ASN A 136 8.88 -18.09 2.41
CA ASN A 136 9.31 -18.59 1.10
C ASN A 136 8.55 -17.93 -0.05
N ILE A 137 7.24 -17.66 0.11
CA ILE A 137 6.45 -16.96 -0.90
C ILE A 137 6.95 -15.53 -1.03
N PHE A 138 7.10 -14.82 0.08
CA PHE A 138 7.60 -13.44 0.08
C PHE A 138 9.00 -13.35 -0.54
N TRP A 139 9.92 -14.23 -0.15
CA TRP A 139 11.26 -14.27 -0.71
C TRP A 139 11.23 -14.46 -2.23
N ASN A 140 10.55 -15.50 -2.71
CA ASN A 140 10.46 -15.78 -4.14
C ASN A 140 9.84 -14.61 -4.90
N VAL A 141 8.69 -14.11 -4.47
CA VAL A 141 7.98 -13.02 -5.16
C VAL A 141 8.80 -11.74 -5.19
N PHE A 142 9.36 -11.33 -4.05
CA PHE A 142 10.10 -10.07 -3.96
C PHE A 142 11.38 -10.13 -4.77
N THR A 143 12.11 -11.24 -4.74
CA THR A 143 13.31 -11.42 -5.57
C THR A 143 12.96 -11.47 -7.06
N THR A 144 11.95 -12.24 -7.48
CA THR A 144 11.47 -12.28 -8.87
C THR A 144 11.14 -10.88 -9.39
N ILE A 145 10.34 -10.11 -8.64
CA ILE A 145 9.95 -8.74 -9.03
C ILE A 145 11.16 -7.79 -9.07
N ARG A 146 12.07 -7.86 -8.09
CA ARG A 146 13.22 -6.95 -8.00
C ARG A 146 14.30 -7.25 -9.05
N SER A 147 14.47 -8.52 -9.41
CA SER A 147 15.42 -8.95 -10.45
C SER A 147 14.89 -8.68 -11.86
N GLY A 148 13.60 -8.44 -12.04
CA GLY A 148 12.97 -8.32 -13.36
C GLY A 148 12.91 -9.64 -14.12
N GLU A 149 13.08 -10.77 -13.43
CA GLU A 149 13.01 -12.10 -14.04
C GLU A 149 11.54 -12.54 -14.08
N SER A 150 10.95 -12.61 -15.27
CA SER A 150 9.70 -13.36 -15.45
C SER A 150 10.02 -14.83 -15.18
N SER A 151 9.35 -15.44 -14.20
CA SER A 151 9.58 -16.83 -13.78
C SER A 151 9.65 -17.78 -14.97
N VAL A 152 10.85 -18.28 -15.28
CA VAL A 152 11.01 -19.47 -16.13
C VAL A 152 10.80 -20.66 -15.21
N SER A 153 9.70 -21.36 -15.41
CA SER A 153 9.42 -22.65 -14.78
C SER A 153 10.45 -23.69 -15.23
N PHE A 154 11.08 -24.38 -14.27
CA PHE A 154 11.77 -25.65 -14.50
C PHE A 154 10.79 -26.81 -14.46
#